data_AF-A0A914HNV6-F1
#
_entry.id   AF-A0A914HNV6-F1
#
_cell.length_a   1.000
_cell.length_b   1.000
_cell.length_c   1.000
_cell.angle_alpha   90.00
_cell.angle_beta   90.00
_cell.angle_gamma   90.00
#
_symmetry.space_group_name_H-M   'P 1'
#
loop_
_entity.id
_entity.type
_entity.pdbx_description
1 polymer ?
#
loop_
_entity_poly.entity_id
_entity_poly.type
_entity_poly.pdbx_seq_one_letter_code
_entity_poly.pdbx_strand_id
1 'polypeptide(L)'
;MEELFEFNPRSHGEFVEEQRCPCPDSELHATKFYEVECDFMDRKAKQFLNVARITLCVASVGLTLCSPVLGLLLAASTILAHAPNWGQDLTHSCLEVLYKCRLCEHEVHVTYEFMNPGETSNDCGRYSKTYKPTKLHGITTTAFEDIERVFHGMWTQYNLLYKNCKHWTNDLIGRLRSDALPPPLTAEDDDVNE
;
A
#
# COMPACT_ATOMS: atom_id res chain seq x y z
N MET A 1 16.04 -14.66 16.02
CA MET A 1 16.54 -13.42 15.39
C MET A 1 15.38 -12.88 14.55
N GLU A 2 14.28 -12.54 15.23
CA GLU A 2 12.98 -12.17 14.66
C GLU A 2 12.65 -10.73 15.08
N GLU A 3 13.57 -9.82 14.78
CA GLU A 3 13.23 -8.41 14.63
C GLU A 3 13.64 -8.02 13.21
N LEU A 4 12.97 -8.65 12.23
CA LEU A 4 12.84 -8.03 10.92
C LEU A 4 12.00 -6.79 11.15
N PHE A 5 12.68 -5.64 11.28
CA PHE A 5 12.13 -4.29 11.36
C PHE A 5 10.65 -4.24 10.95
N GLU A 6 9.77 -4.02 11.92
CA GLU A 6 8.36 -3.72 11.69
C GLU A 6 8.31 -2.42 10.87
N PHE A 7 8.28 -2.57 9.54
CA PHE A 7 8.47 -1.47 8.62
C PHE A 7 7.15 -0.71 8.48
N ASN A 8 7.15 0.54 8.95
CA ASN A 8 6.00 1.42 8.88
C ASN A 8 6.22 2.47 7.78
N PRO A 9 5.49 2.40 6.63
CA PRO A 9 5.63 3.38 5.54
C PRO A 9 5.35 4.81 6.03
N ARG A 10 4.56 4.99 7.09
CA ARG A 10 4.18 6.28 7.65
C ARG A 10 5.35 7.07 8.24
N SER A 11 6.48 6.43 8.48
CA SER A 11 7.75 7.12 8.80
C SER A 11 8.19 8.12 7.72
N HIS A 12 7.60 8.05 6.52
CA HIS A 12 7.83 8.93 5.38
C HIS A 12 6.67 9.90 5.09
N GLY A 13 5.68 10.00 5.98
CA GLY A 13 4.57 10.94 5.87
C GLY A 13 4.42 11.85 7.09
N GLU A 14 3.59 12.87 6.93
CA GLU A 14 3.17 13.75 8.00
C GLU A 14 1.71 13.39 8.33
N PHE A 15 1.55 12.56 9.36
CA PHE A 15 0.25 12.14 9.87
C PHE A 15 0.04 12.78 11.23
N VAL A 16 -1.15 13.32 11.44
CA VAL A 16 -1.51 14.07 12.65
C VAL A 16 -2.84 13.53 13.15
N GLU A 17 -2.86 13.15 14.43
CA GLU A 17 -4.07 12.64 15.07
C GLU A 17 -5.19 13.71 15.13
N GLU A 18 -4.83 15.02 15.14
CA GLU A 18 -5.75 16.12 15.47
C GLU A 18 -5.97 17.18 14.37
N GLN A 19 -5.76 16.86 13.08
CA GLN A 19 -6.14 17.78 11.99
C GLN A 19 -7.59 17.61 11.50
N ARG A 20 -8.53 17.37 12.41
CA ARG A 20 -9.95 17.29 12.05
C ARG A 20 -10.59 18.66 12.06
N CYS A 21 -11.40 18.91 11.04
CA CYS A 21 -12.31 20.05 11.03
C CYS A 21 -13.25 19.96 12.25
N PRO A 22 -13.51 21.05 13.00
CA PRO A 22 -14.45 21.01 14.14
C PRO A 22 -15.92 20.90 13.71
N CYS A 23 -16.21 21.02 12.41
CA CYS A 23 -17.55 20.86 11.86
C CYS A 23 -17.90 19.37 11.70
N PRO A 24 -19.19 19.02 11.60
CA PRO A 24 -19.60 17.65 11.33
C PRO A 24 -19.01 17.10 10.02
N ASP A 25 -18.70 15.80 9.99
CA ASP A 25 -18.14 15.12 8.81
C ASP A 25 -19.06 15.20 7.58
N SER A 26 -20.38 15.35 7.78
CA SER A 26 -21.37 15.61 6.72
C SER A 26 -21.09 16.89 5.91
N GLU A 27 -20.30 17.82 6.46
CA GLU A 27 -19.89 19.06 5.80
C GLU A 27 -18.61 18.91 4.97
N LEU A 28 -17.90 17.78 5.10
CA LEU A 28 -16.70 17.49 4.35
C LEU A 28 -17.05 16.92 2.97
N HIS A 29 -16.48 17.54 1.94
CA HIS A 29 -16.57 17.02 0.57
C HIS A 29 -15.18 16.96 -0.06
N ALA A 30 -14.91 15.86 -0.75
CA ALA A 30 -13.68 15.65 -1.48
C ALA A 30 -13.62 16.60 -2.68
N THR A 31 -12.50 17.29 -2.81
CA THR A 31 -12.23 18.24 -3.90
C THR A 31 -11.15 17.73 -4.85
N LYS A 32 -10.23 16.90 -4.35
CA LYS A 32 -9.13 16.31 -5.12
C LYS A 32 -8.83 14.92 -4.61
N PHE A 33 -8.44 14.06 -5.54
CA PHE A 33 -8.03 12.69 -5.30
C PHE A 33 -6.66 12.48 -5.95
N TYR A 34 -5.77 11.80 -5.24
CA TYR A 34 -4.45 11.45 -5.71
C TYR A 34 -4.17 9.99 -5.40
N GLU A 35 -3.81 9.22 -6.41
CA GLU A 35 -3.13 7.96 -6.18
C GLU A 35 -1.67 8.28 -5.91
N VAL A 36 -1.17 7.82 -4.77
CA VAL A 36 0.18 8.08 -4.32
C VAL A 36 0.94 6.77 -4.20
N GLU A 37 2.14 6.77 -4.76
CA GLU A 37 3.09 5.67 -4.64
C GLU A 37 4.33 6.18 -3.87
N CYS A 38 4.64 5.54 -2.74
CA CYS A 38 5.79 5.83 -1.89
C CYS A 38 6.70 4.60 -1.75
N ASP A 39 8.01 4.78 -1.60
CA ASP A 39 8.94 3.64 -1.47
C ASP A 39 8.70 2.90 -0.13
N PHE A 40 8.63 1.57 -0.17
CA PHE A 40 8.64 0.71 1.04
C PHE A 40 10.03 0.66 1.72
N MET A 41 11.01 1.43 1.25
CA MET A 41 12.36 1.40 1.81
C MET A 41 13.19 2.60 1.37
N ASP A 42 14.09 3.10 2.24
CA ASP A 42 15.05 4.12 1.84
C ASP A 42 15.85 3.68 0.61
N ARG A 43 16.05 4.62 -0.33
CA ARG A 43 16.67 4.33 -1.62
C ARG A 43 18.07 3.71 -1.48
N LYS A 44 18.82 4.08 -0.44
CA LYS A 44 20.15 3.50 -0.16
C LYS A 44 20.03 2.07 0.33
N ALA A 45 19.03 1.75 1.13
CA ALA A 45 18.76 0.38 1.57
C ALA A 45 18.25 -0.49 0.40
N LYS A 46 17.39 0.05 -0.49
CA LYS A 46 17.00 -0.61 -1.75
C LYS A 46 18.20 -0.91 -2.64
N GLN A 47 19.08 0.07 -2.81
CA GLN A 47 20.34 -0.10 -3.54
C GLN A 47 21.25 -1.13 -2.87
N PHE A 48 21.42 -1.07 -1.55
CA PHE A 48 22.25 -2.01 -0.82
C PHE A 48 21.72 -3.44 -0.91
N LEU A 49 20.42 -3.66 -0.75
CA LEU A 49 19.81 -4.99 -0.93
C LEU A 49 19.97 -5.48 -2.36
N ASN A 50 19.80 -4.62 -3.37
CA ASN A 50 20.05 -5.00 -4.76
C ASN A 50 21.53 -5.37 -5.00
N VAL A 51 22.47 -4.61 -4.43
CA VAL A 51 23.92 -4.88 -4.51
C VAL A 51 24.28 -6.17 -3.75
N ALA A 52 23.75 -6.37 -2.55
CA ALA A 52 23.95 -7.57 -1.74
C ALA A 52 23.40 -8.80 -2.47
N ARG A 53 22.23 -8.70 -3.11
CA ARG A 53 21.66 -9.74 -3.96
C ARG A 53 22.58 -10.13 -5.12
N ILE A 54 23.08 -9.14 -5.86
CA ILE A 54 24.03 -9.37 -6.95
C ILE A 54 25.31 -10.04 -6.41
N THR A 55 25.82 -9.54 -5.28
CA THR A 55 27.04 -10.06 -4.64
C THR A 55 26.86 -11.52 -4.20
N LEU A 56 25.71 -11.87 -3.61
CA LEU A 56 25.39 -13.22 -3.19
C LEU A 56 25.29 -14.18 -4.39
N CYS A 57 24.64 -13.73 -5.48
CA CYS A 57 24.57 -14.48 -6.73
C CYS A 57 25.98 -14.74 -7.28
N VAL A 58 26.83 -13.72 -7.36
CA VAL A 58 28.22 -13.85 -7.85
C VAL A 58 29.05 -14.76 -6.92
N ALA A 59 28.92 -14.63 -5.61
CA ALA A 59 29.62 -15.46 -4.63
C ALA A 59 29.20 -16.94 -4.73
N SER A 60 27.92 -17.23 -5.00
CA SER A 60 27.43 -18.60 -5.21
C SER A 60 27.97 -19.24 -6.50
N VAL A 61 28.19 -18.44 -7.55
CA VAL A 61 28.90 -18.86 -8.77
C VAL A 61 30.40 -19.11 -8.48
N GLY A 62 31.02 -18.33 -7.61
CA GLY A 62 32.38 -18.60 -7.13
C GLY A 62 32.48 -19.92 -6.34
N LEU A 63 31.48 -20.20 -5.49
CA LEU A 63 31.45 -21.43 -4.67
C LEU A 63 31.18 -22.70 -5.49
N THR A 64 30.46 -22.60 -6.60
CA THR A 64 30.28 -23.74 -7.53
C THR A 64 31.59 -24.22 -8.15
N LEU A 65 32.61 -23.36 -8.22
CA LEU A 65 33.96 -23.74 -8.65
C LEU A 65 34.72 -24.56 -7.58
N CYS A 66 34.39 -24.39 -6.31
CA CYS A 66 35.02 -25.11 -5.18
C CYS A 66 34.23 -26.36 -4.75
N SER A 67 32.89 -26.33 -4.87
CA SER A 67 32.00 -27.45 -4.59
C SER A 67 30.76 -27.36 -5.49
N PRO A 68 30.70 -28.13 -6.58
CA PRO A 68 29.64 -27.99 -7.58
C PRO A 68 28.25 -28.21 -7.00
N VAL A 69 28.08 -29.24 -6.16
CA VAL A 69 26.79 -29.62 -5.59
C VAL A 69 26.31 -28.61 -4.55
N LEU A 70 27.17 -28.19 -3.63
CA LEU A 70 26.79 -27.25 -2.57
C LEU A 70 26.59 -25.83 -3.13
N GLY A 71 27.42 -25.43 -4.09
CA GLY A 71 27.27 -24.14 -4.79
C GLY A 71 25.95 -24.06 -5.56
N LEU A 72 25.55 -25.13 -6.28
CA LEU A 72 24.28 -25.18 -7.01
C LEU A 72 23.07 -25.09 -6.07
N LEU A 73 23.10 -25.81 -4.94
CA LEU A 73 22.01 -25.76 -3.95
C LEU A 73 21.88 -24.38 -3.30
N LEU A 74 22.99 -23.72 -2.97
CA LEU A 74 22.98 -22.36 -2.42
C LEU A 74 22.55 -21.31 -3.45
N ALA A 75 22.99 -21.44 -4.71
CA ALA A 75 22.54 -20.56 -5.79
C ALA A 75 21.03 -20.73 -6.05
N ALA A 76 20.53 -21.96 -6.14
CA ALA A 76 19.11 -22.23 -6.38
C ALA A 76 18.22 -21.75 -5.22
N SER A 77 18.64 -21.99 -3.97
CA SER A 77 17.89 -21.54 -2.79
C SER A 77 17.84 -20.02 -2.67
N THR A 78 18.94 -19.32 -2.96
CA THR A 78 18.97 -17.84 -2.95
C THR A 78 18.15 -17.24 -4.09
N ILE A 79 18.17 -17.85 -5.27
CA ILE A 79 17.28 -17.50 -6.39
C ILE A 79 15.81 -17.68 -5.99
N LEU A 80 15.43 -18.85 -5.47
CA LEU A 80 14.05 -19.14 -5.08
C LEU A 80 13.56 -18.25 -3.92
N ALA A 81 14.40 -17.99 -2.92
CA ALA A 81 14.08 -17.09 -1.82
C ALA A 81 13.90 -15.63 -2.26
N HIS A 82 14.42 -15.26 -3.42
CA HIS A 82 14.38 -13.90 -3.96
C HIS A 82 13.48 -13.72 -5.17
N ALA A 83 13.06 -14.81 -5.81
CA ALA A 83 12.16 -14.82 -6.97
C ALA A 83 10.85 -14.03 -6.74
N PRO A 84 10.20 -14.09 -5.55
CA PRO A 84 9.00 -13.28 -5.30
C PRO A 84 9.25 -11.77 -5.39
N ASN A 85 10.47 -11.32 -5.12
CA ASN A 85 10.85 -9.90 -5.05
C ASN A 85 11.65 -9.44 -6.29
N TRP A 86 11.62 -10.18 -7.40
CA TRP A 86 12.38 -9.86 -8.63
C TRP A 86 11.62 -8.95 -9.61
N GLY A 87 10.29 -8.87 -9.51
CA GLY A 87 9.46 -7.97 -10.32
C GLY A 87 8.59 -7.03 -9.50
N GLN A 88 8.65 -7.11 -8.17
CA GLN A 88 7.83 -6.27 -7.31
C GLN A 88 8.54 -4.95 -7.07
N ASP A 89 7.99 -3.89 -7.64
CA ASP A 89 8.32 -2.56 -7.16
C ASP A 89 7.84 -2.50 -5.71
N LEU A 90 8.80 -2.54 -4.79
CA LEU A 90 8.60 -2.42 -3.35
C LEU A 90 8.23 -0.95 -3.06
N THR A 91 7.05 -0.58 -3.52
CA THR A 91 6.40 0.69 -3.29
C THR A 91 4.99 0.45 -2.76
N HIS A 92 4.62 1.27 -1.80
CA HIS A 92 3.30 1.29 -1.19
C HIS A 92 2.40 2.22 -1.99
N SER A 93 1.19 1.79 -2.29
CA SER A 93 0.18 2.64 -2.91
C SER A 93 -0.92 2.97 -1.91
N CYS A 94 -1.34 4.23 -1.93
CA CYS A 94 -2.44 4.74 -1.14
C CYS A 94 -3.27 5.74 -1.95
N LEU A 95 -4.48 6.02 -1.47
CA LEU A 95 -5.35 7.06 -2.01
C LEU A 95 -5.35 8.26 -1.06
N GLU A 96 -4.78 9.38 -1.50
CA GLU A 96 -4.88 10.64 -0.77
C GLU A 96 -6.10 11.45 -1.27
N VAL A 97 -6.91 11.93 -0.34
CA VAL A 97 -8.10 12.72 -0.60
C VAL A 97 -8.00 14.06 0.11
N LEU A 98 -8.20 15.14 -0.64
CA LEU A 98 -8.32 16.49 -0.09
C LEU A 98 -9.79 16.82 0.11
N TYR A 99 -10.21 16.87 1.36
CA TYR A 99 -11.53 17.33 1.77
C TYR A 99 -11.53 18.83 2.01
N LYS A 100 -12.65 19.48 1.70
CA LYS A 100 -12.92 20.86 2.08
C LYS A 100 -14.23 20.91 2.87
N CYS A 101 -14.23 21.58 4.02
CA CYS A 101 -15.44 21.81 4.79
C CYS A 101 -16.29 22.91 4.12
N ARG A 102 -17.60 22.68 3.99
CA ARG A 102 -18.53 23.68 3.43
C ARG A 102 -18.80 24.86 4.36
N LEU A 103 -18.70 24.65 5.68
CA LEU A 103 -19.01 25.66 6.68
C LEU A 103 -17.85 26.61 6.97
N CYS A 104 -16.65 26.06 7.20
CA CYS A 104 -15.49 26.84 7.64
C CYS A 104 -14.36 26.88 6.61
N GLU A 105 -14.56 26.27 5.44
CA GLU A 105 -13.60 26.19 4.33
C GLU A 105 -12.26 25.50 4.66
N HIS A 106 -12.12 24.93 5.87
CA HIS A 106 -10.92 24.22 6.27
C HIS A 106 -10.66 23.01 5.36
N GLU A 107 -9.40 22.86 4.94
CA GLU A 107 -8.95 21.77 4.11
C GLU A 107 -8.35 20.66 4.98
N VAL A 108 -8.79 19.42 4.78
CA VAL A 108 -8.33 18.24 5.52
C VAL A 108 -7.77 17.25 4.53
N HIS A 109 -6.53 16.81 4.75
CA HIS A 109 -5.92 15.74 3.99
C HIS A 109 -6.17 14.41 4.70
N VAL A 110 -6.70 13.43 3.98
CA VAL A 110 -6.90 12.06 4.48
C VAL A 110 -6.22 11.08 3.54
N THR A 111 -5.51 10.11 4.10
CA THR A 111 -4.85 9.05 3.34
C THR A 111 -5.51 7.72 3.63
N TYR A 112 -6.09 7.11 2.60
CA TYR A 112 -6.68 5.77 2.65
C TYR A 112 -5.68 4.73 2.18
N GLU A 113 -5.42 3.73 2.99
CA GLU A 113 -4.38 2.75 2.73
C GLU A 113 -4.64 1.39 3.37
N PHE A 114 -4.05 0.37 2.75
CA PHE A 114 -3.95 -0.97 3.30
C PHE A 114 -2.51 -1.21 3.74
N MET A 115 -2.26 -1.16 5.04
CA MET A 115 -0.91 -1.17 5.59
C MET A 115 -0.36 -2.59 5.70
N ASN A 116 -1.15 -3.50 6.27
CA ASN A 116 -0.76 -4.88 6.57
C ASN A 116 -1.97 -5.82 6.49
N PRO A 117 -1.78 -7.15 6.50
CA PRO A 117 -2.88 -8.09 6.64
C PRO A 117 -3.81 -7.72 7.81
N GLY A 118 -5.09 -7.49 7.53
CA GLY A 118 -6.07 -7.06 8.54
C GLY A 118 -6.03 -5.58 8.93
N GLU A 119 -5.06 -4.80 8.42
CA GLU A 119 -4.81 -3.42 8.85
C GLU A 119 -5.00 -2.44 7.69
N THR A 120 -6.12 -1.72 7.71
CA THR A 120 -6.41 -0.57 6.84
C THR A 120 -6.42 0.70 7.67
N SER A 121 -6.10 1.85 7.06
CA SER A 121 -6.20 3.15 7.72
C SER A 121 -6.73 4.25 6.79
N ASN A 122 -7.32 5.26 7.39
CA ASN A 122 -7.89 6.48 6.78
C ASN A 122 -7.49 7.74 7.58
N ASP A 123 -6.23 7.81 8.00
CA ASP A 123 -5.79 8.86 8.91
C ASP A 123 -5.59 10.22 8.23
N CYS A 124 -5.71 11.28 9.04
CA CYS A 124 -5.44 12.64 8.62
C CYS A 124 -3.94 12.83 8.41
N GLY A 125 -3.56 13.21 7.19
CA GLY A 125 -2.18 13.35 6.80
C GLY A 125 -1.96 13.00 5.33
N ARG A 126 -0.69 13.10 4.93
CA ARG A 126 -0.24 12.74 3.58
C ARG A 126 1.22 12.35 3.58
N TYR A 127 1.64 11.61 2.56
CA TYR A 127 3.05 11.28 2.38
C TYR A 127 3.83 12.50 1.87
N SER A 128 4.97 12.80 2.51
CA SER A 128 5.83 13.93 2.11
C SER A 128 6.85 13.53 1.03
N LYS A 129 7.19 12.24 0.96
CA LYS A 129 8.09 11.66 -0.05
C LYS A 129 7.33 10.71 -0.97
N THR A 130 6.86 11.23 -2.10
CA THR A 130 6.09 10.46 -3.10
C THR A 130 6.84 10.38 -4.43
N TYR A 131 6.76 9.25 -5.12
CA TYR A 131 7.44 9.06 -6.41
C TYR A 131 6.77 9.90 -7.49
N LYS A 132 5.44 9.75 -7.60
CA LYS A 132 4.55 10.55 -8.44
C LYS A 132 3.14 10.54 -7.85
N PRO A 133 2.63 11.66 -7.31
CA PRO A 133 1.21 11.78 -7.05
C PRO A 133 0.47 11.87 -8.39
N THR A 134 -0.38 10.88 -8.66
CA THR A 134 -1.22 10.86 -9.87
C THR A 134 -2.57 11.44 -9.51
N LYS A 135 -2.85 12.66 -10.00
CA LYS A 135 -4.16 13.27 -9.80
C LYS A 135 -5.22 12.45 -10.54
N LEU A 136 -6.24 12.02 -9.81
CA LEU A 136 -7.32 11.22 -10.34
C LEU A 136 -8.46 12.11 -10.85
N HIS A 137 -9.10 11.65 -11.92
CA HIS A 137 -10.28 12.27 -12.53
C HIS A 137 -11.42 11.24 -12.63
N GLY A 138 -12.65 11.74 -12.76
CA GLY A 138 -13.84 10.90 -12.96
C GLY A 138 -14.34 10.17 -11.71
N ILE A 139 -13.93 10.59 -10.51
CA ILE A 139 -14.52 10.12 -9.26
C ILE A 139 -15.77 10.96 -8.99
N THR A 140 -16.92 10.30 -8.88
CA THR A 140 -18.24 10.91 -8.65
C THR A 140 -18.61 10.95 -7.17
N THR A 141 -18.11 9.99 -6.39
CA THR A 141 -18.32 9.94 -4.95
C THR A 141 -17.48 11.01 -4.25
N THR A 142 -18.13 12.08 -3.78
CA THR A 142 -17.43 13.21 -3.15
C THR A 142 -17.78 13.44 -1.67
N ALA A 143 -18.87 12.87 -1.15
CA ALA A 143 -19.21 13.04 0.26
C ALA A 143 -18.27 12.18 1.12
N PHE A 144 -17.77 12.73 2.23
CA PHE A 144 -16.88 12.01 3.14
C PHE A 144 -17.50 10.69 3.61
N GLU A 145 -18.75 10.72 4.09
CA GLU A 145 -19.45 9.54 4.61
C GLU A 145 -19.62 8.41 3.58
N ASP A 146 -19.78 8.76 2.30
CA ASP A 146 -19.90 7.75 1.24
C ASP A 146 -18.53 7.13 0.91
N ILE A 147 -17.45 7.91 0.94
CA ILE A 147 -16.08 7.41 0.77
C ILE A 147 -15.72 6.48 1.94
N GLU A 148 -16.02 6.88 3.18
CA GLU A 148 -15.83 6.06 4.40
C GLU A 148 -16.62 4.75 4.32
N ARG A 149 -17.86 4.79 3.82
CA ARG A 149 -18.66 3.58 3.64
C ARG A 149 -18.01 2.61 2.66
N VAL A 150 -17.51 3.11 1.53
CA VAL A 150 -16.79 2.28 0.56
C VAL A 150 -15.52 1.72 1.17
N PHE A 151 -14.75 2.55 1.86
CA PHE A 151 -13.52 2.17 2.57
C PHE A 151 -13.76 1.02 3.57
N HIS A 152 -14.74 1.14 4.45
CA HIS A 152 -15.07 0.10 5.42
C HIS A 152 -15.63 -1.18 4.78
N GLY A 153 -16.14 -1.10 3.55
CA GLY A 153 -16.56 -2.26 2.74
C GLY A 153 -15.44 -2.90 1.93
N MET A 154 -14.19 -2.42 2.08
CA MET A 154 -13.04 -3.02 1.40
C MET A 154 -12.60 -4.31 2.08
N TRP A 155 -11.98 -5.20 1.30
CA TRP A 155 -11.37 -6.41 1.81
C TRP A 155 -10.08 -6.09 2.60
N THR A 156 -9.71 -6.99 3.52
CA THR A 156 -8.52 -6.84 4.39
C THR A 156 -7.55 -8.03 4.31
N GLN A 157 -7.82 -9.00 3.44
CA GLN A 157 -6.98 -10.18 3.22
C GLN A 157 -5.74 -9.83 2.38
N TYR A 158 -4.55 -10.19 2.87
CA TYR A 158 -3.29 -9.90 2.18
C TYR A 158 -2.76 -11.09 1.38
N ASN A 159 -2.33 -10.82 0.15
CA ASN A 159 -1.45 -11.69 -0.63
C ASN A 159 -0.42 -10.84 -1.37
N LEU A 160 0.86 -11.11 -1.13
CA LEU A 160 1.97 -10.33 -1.69
C LEU A 160 1.88 -10.18 -3.22
N LEU A 161 1.41 -11.22 -3.93
CA LEU A 161 1.40 -11.26 -5.40
C LEU A 161 0.15 -10.65 -6.03
N TYR A 162 -1.04 -10.87 -5.47
CA TYR A 162 -2.31 -10.50 -6.12
C TYR A 162 -3.38 -9.86 -5.20
N LYS A 163 -3.09 -9.63 -3.92
CA LYS A 163 -3.95 -8.90 -2.96
C LYS A 163 -3.08 -8.03 -2.04
N ASN A 164 -2.34 -7.09 -2.62
CA ASN A 164 -1.47 -6.14 -1.90
C ASN A 164 -2.05 -4.72 -1.95
N CYS A 165 -1.37 -3.75 -1.32
CA CYS A 165 -1.81 -2.36 -1.25
C CYS A 165 -2.14 -1.74 -2.62
N LYS A 166 -1.39 -2.06 -3.67
CA LYS A 166 -1.67 -1.59 -5.04
C LYS A 166 -3.01 -2.08 -5.57
N HIS A 167 -3.32 -3.36 -5.36
CA HIS A 167 -4.60 -3.94 -5.77
C HIS A 167 -5.74 -3.32 -4.95
N TRP A 168 -5.52 -3.14 -3.66
CA TRP A 168 -6.49 -2.55 -2.74
C TRP A 168 -6.82 -1.10 -3.13
N THR A 169 -5.81 -0.26 -3.38
CA THR A 169 -5.99 1.14 -3.79
C THR A 169 -6.71 1.24 -5.13
N ASN A 170 -6.37 0.38 -6.10
CA ASN A 170 -7.05 0.35 -7.40
C ASN A 170 -8.52 -0.06 -7.28
N ASP A 171 -8.86 -1.04 -6.45
CA ASP A 171 -10.25 -1.46 -6.19
C ASP A 171 -11.03 -0.34 -5.49
N LEU A 172 -10.45 0.32 -4.48
CA LEU A 172 -11.07 1.48 -3.84
C LEU A 172 -11.37 2.59 -4.86
N ILE A 173 -10.39 2.98 -5.69
CA ILE A 173 -10.58 3.98 -6.74
C ILE A 173 -11.67 3.55 -7.73
N GLY A 174 -11.69 2.27 -8.13
CA GLY A 174 -12.69 1.71 -9.04
C GLY A 174 -14.11 1.81 -8.46
N ARG A 175 -14.27 1.51 -7.18
CA ARG A 175 -15.55 1.64 -6.46
C ARG A 175 -15.96 3.10 -6.32
N LEU A 176 -15.05 4.02 -5.99
CA LEU A 176 -15.37 5.45 -5.88
C LEU A 176 -15.75 6.10 -7.22
N ARG A 177 -15.26 5.57 -8.34
CA ARG A 177 -15.64 5.97 -9.71
C ARG A 177 -17.00 5.42 -10.13
N SER A 178 -17.47 4.35 -9.50
CA SER A 178 -18.71 3.68 -9.86
C SER A 178 -19.78 4.15 -8.88
N ASP A 179 -20.86 4.76 -9.34
CA ASP A 179 -22.00 5.17 -8.48
C ASP A 179 -22.70 3.97 -7.79
N ALA A 180 -22.26 2.74 -8.08
CA ALA A 180 -22.72 1.52 -7.44
C ALA A 180 -21.91 1.27 -6.17
N LEU A 181 -22.52 1.53 -5.01
CA LEU A 181 -22.07 0.96 -3.74
C LEU A 181 -21.90 -0.55 -3.92
N PRO A 182 -20.71 -1.13 -3.63
CA PRO A 182 -20.57 -2.58 -3.67
C PRO A 182 -21.55 -3.20 -2.66
N PRO A 183 -22.21 -4.32 -3.00
CA PRO A 183 -23.07 -5.01 -2.05
C PRO A 183 -22.23 -5.40 -0.82
N PRO A 184 -22.84 -5.40 0.39
CA PRO A 184 -22.14 -5.83 1.60
C PRO A 184 -21.51 -7.20 1.37
N LEU A 185 -20.23 -7.33 1.72
CA LEU A 185 -19.52 -8.61 1.69
C LEU A 185 -20.26 -9.58 2.60
N THR A 186 -21.05 -10.47 2.01
CA THR A 186 -21.59 -11.63 2.73
C THR A 186 -20.42 -12.51 3.10
N ALA A 187 -20.27 -12.78 4.39
CA ALA A 187 -19.33 -13.74 4.94
C ALA A 187 -19.76 -15.16 4.54
N GLU A 188 -19.53 -15.55 3.29
CA GLU A 188 -19.65 -16.93 2.84
C GLU A 188 -18.57 -17.18 1.79
N ASP A 189 -17.48 -17.81 2.24
CA ASP A 189 -16.76 -18.87 1.54
C ASP A 189 -15.65 -19.40 2.50
N ASP A 190 -16.07 -19.75 3.72
CA ASP A 190 -15.42 -20.80 4.49
C ASP A 190 -16.11 -22.09 4.06
N ASP A 191 -15.63 -22.74 2.99
CA ASP A 191 -15.49 -24.19 2.94
C ASP A 191 -14.99 -24.69 1.57
N VAL A 192 -14.31 -25.84 1.64
CA VAL A 192 -13.96 -26.77 0.55
C VAL A 192 -12.68 -26.47 -0.24
N ASN A 193 -11.56 -27.01 0.24
CA ASN A 193 -11.05 -28.24 -0.37
C ASN A 193 -10.13 -29.00 0.58
N GLU A 194 -10.59 -30.21 0.91
CA GLU A 194 -9.77 -31.37 1.31
C GLU A 194 -8.62 -31.65 0.31
#